data_AF-A0A2D4NIN9-F1
#
_entry.id   AF-A0A2D4NIN9-F1
#
_cell.length_a   1.000
_cell.length_b   1.000
_cell.length_c   1.000
_cell.angle_alpha   90.00
_cell.angle_beta   90.00
_cell.angle_gamma   90.00
#
_symmetry.space_group_name_H-M   'P 1'
#
loop_
_entity.id
_entity.type
_entity.pdbx_description
1 polymer ?
#
loop_
_entity_poly.entity_id
_entity_poly.type
_entity_poly.pdbx_seq_one_letter_code
_entity_poly.pdbx_strand_id
1 'polypeptide(L)'
;MFAKLKKKIADEAATAPRPGGLARMPRSVSKESVTSAGAESGDDFPSDGSSSREDLSCQLYRRNEQIRKLEVKLSDYTEQVRNLQKIKEKLENALETHQDSFVKKLQEQNETHQASLGKMTEEMNLVLEKKDQEWREKLCHLEKVRSWLETQE
;
A
#
# COMPACT_ATOMS: atom_id res chain seq x y z
N MET A 1 17.77 1.99 -8.80
CA MET A 1 16.47 2.70 -8.74
C MET A 1 15.85 2.70 -7.34
N PHE A 2 15.87 1.58 -6.60
CA PHE A 2 15.30 1.46 -5.25
C PHE A 2 15.91 2.42 -4.19
N ALA A 3 17.22 2.66 -4.23
CA ALA A 3 17.89 3.57 -3.30
C ALA A 3 17.43 5.03 -3.45
N LYS A 4 17.10 5.46 -4.68
CA LYS A 4 16.57 6.81 -4.94
C LYS A 4 15.15 6.95 -4.40
N LEU A 5 14.36 5.88 -4.43
CA LEU A 5 13.00 5.87 -3.89
C LEU A 5 13.01 5.92 -2.35
N LYS A 6 13.89 5.13 -1.70
CA LYS A 6 14.07 5.18 -0.24
C LYS A 6 14.49 6.56 0.26
N LYS A 7 15.43 7.21 -0.43
CA LYS A 7 15.87 8.58 -0.09
C LYS A 7 14.73 9.60 -0.23
N LYS A 8 13.91 9.48 -1.29
CA LYS A 8 12.77 10.37 -1.52
C LYS A 8 11.68 10.24 -0.44
N ILE A 9 11.41 9.02 0.03
CA ILE A 9 10.44 8.75 1.12
C ILE A 9 10.96 9.28 2.46
N ALA A 10 12.26 9.15 2.74
CA ALA A 10 12.86 9.66 3.97
C ALA A 10 12.87 11.20 4.01
N ASP A 11 13.18 11.86 2.89
CA ASP A 11 13.19 13.33 2.78
C ASP A 11 11.76 13.91 2.86
N GLU A 12 10.77 13.23 2.28
CA GLU A 12 9.34 13.63 2.34
C GLU A 12 8.74 13.44 3.75
N ALA A 13 9.14 12.39 4.48
CA ALA A 13 8.77 12.20 5.88
C ALA A 13 9.38 13.24 6.84
N ALA A 14 10.51 13.85 6.45
CA ALA A 14 11.17 14.89 7.24
C ALA A 14 10.59 16.30 7.01
N THR A 15 9.90 16.53 5.89
CA THR A 15 9.29 17.84 5.54
C THR A 15 7.77 17.88 5.71
N ALA A 16 7.11 16.75 5.95
CA ALA A 16 5.68 16.71 6.21
C ALA A 16 5.34 17.24 7.62
N PRO A 17 4.37 18.17 7.76
CA PRO A 17 3.84 18.58 9.05
C PRO A 17 3.25 17.35 9.76
N ARG A 18 3.72 17.06 10.97
CA ARG A 18 3.20 15.95 11.80
C ARG A 18 1.67 16.05 11.92
N PRO A 19 0.90 15.01 11.57
CA PRO A 19 -0.50 14.92 11.94
C PRO A 19 -0.55 14.59 13.43
N GLY A 20 -0.73 15.62 14.26
CA GLY A 20 -0.69 15.49 15.72
C GLY A 20 -0.45 16.79 16.49
N GLY A 21 -0.29 17.93 15.80
CA GLY A 21 -0.35 19.23 16.44
C GLY A 21 -1.78 19.55 16.86
N LEU A 22 -2.06 19.47 18.17
CA LEU A 22 -3.22 20.07 18.82
C LEU A 22 -3.28 21.57 18.51
N ALA A 23 -3.94 21.92 17.40
CA ALA A 23 -4.47 23.26 17.18
C ALA A 23 -5.58 23.48 18.22
N ARG A 24 -5.23 24.22 19.27
CA ARG A 24 -6.11 24.66 20.35
C ARG A 24 -7.26 25.48 19.74
N MET A 25 -8.43 24.86 19.60
CA MET A 25 -9.67 25.59 19.26
C MET A 25 -9.91 26.71 20.30
N PRO A 26 -10.28 27.93 19.89
CA PRO A 26 -10.69 28.97 20.81
C PRO A 26 -12.04 28.60 21.44
N ARG A 27 -12.11 28.56 22.77
CA ARG A 27 -13.37 28.41 23.51
C ARG A 27 -14.14 29.72 23.43
N SER A 28 -15.22 29.76 22.64
CA SER A 28 -16.24 30.80 22.71
C SER A 28 -17.09 30.59 23.97
N VAL A 29 -17.09 31.59 24.85
CA VAL A 29 -17.95 31.67 26.03
C VAL A 29 -19.33 32.17 25.59
N SER A 30 -20.35 31.32 25.59
CA SER A 30 -21.75 31.76 25.50
C SER A 30 -22.23 32.13 26.90
N LYS A 31 -22.58 33.41 27.04
CA LYS A 31 -23.25 34.03 28.17
C LYS A 31 -24.75 33.96 27.95
N GLU A 32 -25.46 33.24 28.81
CA GLU A 32 -26.91 33.35 29.03
C GLU A 32 -27.21 32.70 30.39
N SER A 33 -27.16 33.44 31.50
CA SER A 33 -28.21 34.31 32.05
C SER A 33 -29.55 33.59 32.23
N VAL A 34 -29.84 33.15 33.46
CA VAL A 34 -31.16 33.26 34.08
C VAL A 34 -31.01 33.40 35.60
N THR A 35 -31.28 34.60 36.10
CA THR A 35 -31.78 34.82 37.46
C THR A 35 -33.31 34.76 37.39
N SER A 36 -33.97 33.93 38.21
CA SER A 36 -35.37 34.16 38.57
C SER A 36 -35.69 33.57 39.93
N ALA A 37 -36.37 34.38 40.73
CA ALA A 37 -36.70 34.22 42.12
C ALA A 37 -38.02 33.45 42.34
N GLY A 38 -38.15 32.85 43.53
CA GLY A 38 -39.39 32.82 44.31
C GLY A 38 -40.38 31.67 44.08
N ALA A 39 -40.65 30.94 45.18
CA ALA A 39 -41.80 30.10 45.56
C ALA A 39 -41.25 28.80 46.19
N GLU A 40 -41.22 28.57 47.51
CA GLU A 40 -42.33 28.55 48.48
C GLU A 40 -43.56 27.77 47.97
N SER A 41 -43.52 26.45 48.16
CA SER A 41 -44.67 25.56 48.34
C SER A 41 -44.08 24.23 48.79
N GLY A 42 -44.23 23.84 50.04
CA GLY A 42 -45.51 23.33 50.52
C GLY A 42 -45.26 21.87 50.85
N ASP A 43 -45.47 21.58 52.12
CA ASP A 43 -45.34 20.30 52.79
C ASP A 43 -46.15 19.17 52.12
N ASP A 44 -45.92 17.94 52.57
CA ASP A 44 -46.68 16.70 52.33
C ASP A 44 -46.34 15.89 51.07
N PHE A 45 -45.18 15.21 51.09
CA PHE A 45 -45.15 13.85 50.55
C PHE A 45 -45.38 12.86 51.71
N PRO A 46 -46.49 12.11 51.74
CA PRO A 46 -46.59 11.00 52.66
C PRO A 46 -45.45 10.03 52.34
N SER A 47 -44.69 9.71 53.38
CA SER A 47 -43.68 8.66 53.39
C SER A 47 -44.33 7.30 53.13
N ASP A 48 -44.63 6.99 51.86
CA ASP A 48 -44.92 5.63 51.42
C ASP A 48 -43.60 4.89 51.19
N GLY A 49 -43.07 4.32 52.28
CA GLY A 49 -41.86 3.51 52.32
C GLY A 49 -41.94 2.16 51.59
N SER A 50 -42.68 2.07 50.48
CA SER A 50 -42.82 0.87 49.64
C SER A 50 -42.49 1.07 48.15
N SER A 51 -42.18 2.28 47.67
CA SER A 51 -41.79 2.51 46.26
C SER A 51 -40.28 2.36 45.99
N SER A 52 -39.42 2.58 47.01
CA SER A 52 -37.97 2.74 46.78
C SER A 52 -37.24 1.45 46.35
N ARG A 53 -37.76 0.27 46.73
CA ARG A 53 -37.13 -1.02 46.45
C ARG A 53 -37.56 -1.60 45.12
N GLU A 54 -38.85 -1.63 44.84
CA GLU A 54 -39.42 -2.10 43.58
C GLU A 54 -38.99 -1.19 42.41
N ASP A 55 -38.93 0.14 42.60
CA ASP A 55 -38.43 1.07 41.57
C ASP A 55 -36.94 0.87 41.28
N LEU A 56 -36.12 0.65 42.31
CA LEU A 56 -34.70 0.34 42.15
C LEU A 56 -34.51 -0.98 41.40
N SER A 57 -35.33 -1.98 41.72
CA SER A 57 -35.32 -3.29 41.03
C SER A 57 -35.67 -3.14 39.54
N CYS A 58 -36.65 -2.30 39.20
CA CYS A 58 -37.00 -2.00 37.81
C CYS A 58 -35.89 -1.25 37.08
N GLN A 59 -35.19 -0.33 37.75
CA GLN A 59 -34.03 0.37 37.18
C GLN A 59 -32.84 -0.57 36.93
N LEU A 60 -32.55 -1.47 37.88
CA LEU A 60 -31.52 -2.49 37.73
C LEU A 60 -31.82 -3.44 36.57
N TYR A 61 -33.08 -3.87 36.42
CA TYR A 61 -33.50 -4.70 35.30
C TYR A 61 -33.25 -4.01 33.95
N ARG A 62 -33.65 -2.73 33.81
CA ARG A 62 -33.41 -1.95 32.58
C ARG A 62 -31.93 -1.75 32.30
N ARG A 63 -31.11 -1.47 33.33
CA ARG A 63 -29.64 -1.35 33.21
C ARG A 63 -29.02 -2.68 32.75
N ASN A 64 -29.41 -3.81 33.35
CA ASN A 64 -28.90 -5.14 32.99
C ASN A 64 -29.29 -5.53 31.55
N GLU A 65 -30.50 -5.19 31.11
CA GLU A 65 -30.92 -5.39 29.73
C GLU A 65 -30.09 -4.54 28.75
N GLN A 66 -29.81 -3.29 29.10
CA GLN A 66 -28.95 -2.42 28.30
C GLN A 66 -27.49 -2.95 28.26
N ILE A 67 -26.96 -3.44 29.38
CA ILE A 67 -25.63 -4.07 29.44
C ILE A 67 -25.59 -5.26 28.47
N ARG A 68 -26.55 -6.19 28.54
CA ARG A 68 -26.61 -7.34 27.62
C ARG A 68 -26.66 -6.92 26.16
N LYS A 69 -27.45 -5.90 25.82
CA LYS A 69 -27.49 -5.35 24.45
C LYS A 69 -26.15 -4.78 24.00
N LEU A 70 -25.42 -4.11 24.89
CA LEU A 70 -24.09 -3.57 24.60
C LEU A 70 -23.05 -4.67 24.48
N GLU A 71 -23.11 -5.71 25.30
CA GLU A 71 -22.23 -6.89 25.20
C GLU A 71 -22.37 -7.59 23.85
N VAL A 72 -23.60 -7.78 23.37
CA VAL A 72 -23.86 -8.34 22.03
C VAL A 72 -23.25 -7.44 20.94
N LYS A 73 -23.50 -6.13 20.98
CA LYS A 73 -22.91 -5.19 20.00
C LYS A 73 -21.38 -5.18 20.04
N LEU A 74 -20.78 -5.26 21.23
CA LEU A 74 -19.32 -5.35 21.37
C LEU A 74 -18.78 -6.63 20.74
N SER A 75 -19.49 -7.75 20.90
CA SER A 75 -19.15 -9.01 20.23
C SER A 75 -19.23 -8.86 18.71
N ASP A 76 -20.33 -8.30 18.19
CA ASP A 76 -20.53 -8.08 16.75
C ASP A 76 -19.44 -7.19 16.14
N TYR A 77 -19.08 -6.09 16.80
CA TYR A 77 -17.99 -5.22 16.34
C TYR A 77 -16.63 -5.92 16.41
N THR A 78 -16.38 -6.74 17.43
CA THR A 78 -15.14 -7.52 17.51
C THR A 78 -15.03 -8.49 16.34
N GLU A 79 -16.14 -9.13 15.95
CA GLU A 79 -16.18 -10.01 14.78
C GLU A 79 -16.01 -9.23 13.48
N GLN A 80 -16.67 -8.07 13.34
CA GLN A 80 -16.52 -7.20 12.17
C GLN A 80 -15.06 -6.77 11.97
N VAL A 81 -14.36 -6.39 13.04
CA VAL A 81 -12.92 -6.05 12.99
C VAL A 81 -12.09 -7.24 12.53
N ARG A 82 -12.31 -8.44 13.08
CA ARG A 82 -11.60 -9.65 12.63
C ARG A 82 -11.85 -9.96 11.16
N ASN A 83 -13.08 -9.79 10.68
CA ASN A 83 -13.43 -10.03 9.28
C ASN A 83 -12.78 -9.01 8.34
N LEU A 84 -12.82 -7.71 8.70
CA LEU A 84 -12.15 -6.67 7.94
C LEU A 84 -10.64 -6.89 7.88
N GLN A 85 -10.03 -7.32 8.98
CA GLN A 85 -8.59 -7.62 9.02
C GLN A 85 -8.22 -8.80 8.10
N LYS A 86 -9.03 -9.87 8.08
CA LYS A 86 -8.85 -10.99 7.14
C LYS A 86 -9.01 -10.55 5.68
N ILE A 87 -9.99 -9.70 5.37
CA ILE A 87 -10.19 -9.20 4.01
C ILE A 87 -9.01 -8.32 3.59
N LYS A 88 -8.56 -7.43 4.49
CA LYS A 88 -7.40 -6.58 4.27
C LYS A 88 -6.16 -7.40 3.93
N GLU A 89 -5.83 -8.41 4.74
CA GLU A 89 -4.67 -9.29 4.50
C GLU A 89 -4.76 -10.00 3.14
N LYS A 90 -5.95 -10.49 2.76
CA LYS A 90 -6.16 -11.11 1.44
C LYS A 90 -5.92 -10.14 0.29
N LEU A 91 -6.39 -8.90 0.42
CA LEU A 91 -6.21 -7.86 -0.60
C LEU A 91 -4.75 -7.41 -0.69
N GLU A 92 -4.06 -7.28 0.45
CA GLU A 92 -2.63 -6.96 0.50
C GLU A 92 -1.80 -8.05 -0.20
N ASN A 93 -2.06 -9.33 0.11
CA ASN A 93 -1.37 -10.45 -0.55
C ASN A 93 -1.67 -10.51 -2.06
N ALA A 94 -2.93 -10.28 -2.46
CA ALA A 94 -3.31 -10.24 -3.88
C ALA A 94 -2.61 -9.10 -4.62
N LEU A 95 -2.46 -7.94 -3.97
CA LEU A 95 -1.77 -6.80 -4.54
C LEU A 95 -0.27 -7.05 -4.69
N GLU A 96 0.38 -7.59 -3.64
CA GLU A 96 1.81 -7.94 -3.66
C GLU A 96 2.11 -8.96 -4.75
N THR A 97 1.38 -10.07 -4.79
CA THR A 97 1.54 -11.11 -5.82
C THR A 97 1.31 -10.57 -7.24
N HIS A 98 0.32 -9.69 -7.42
CA HIS A 98 0.09 -9.05 -8.71
C HIS A 98 1.28 -8.16 -9.11
N GLN A 99 1.79 -7.32 -8.20
CA GLN A 99 2.93 -6.45 -8.46
C GLN A 99 4.20 -7.24 -8.77
N ASP A 100 4.49 -8.29 -8.01
CA ASP A 100 5.64 -9.17 -8.25
C ASP A 100 5.54 -9.84 -9.62
N SER A 101 4.35 -10.35 -9.97
CA SER A 101 4.12 -10.97 -11.27
C SER A 101 4.29 -9.97 -12.43
N PHE A 102 3.88 -8.73 -12.25
CA PHE A 102 3.99 -7.68 -13.26
C PHE A 102 5.46 -7.30 -13.49
N VAL A 103 6.22 -7.07 -12.41
CA VAL A 103 7.65 -6.78 -12.49
C VAL A 103 8.41 -7.94 -13.15
N LYS A 104 8.10 -9.18 -12.75
CA LYS A 104 8.72 -10.37 -13.32
C LYS A 104 8.45 -10.50 -14.82
N LYS A 105 7.21 -10.31 -15.28
CA LYS A 105 6.88 -10.32 -16.72
C LYS A 105 7.62 -9.25 -17.51
N LEU A 106 7.74 -8.04 -16.96
CA LEU A 106 8.47 -6.95 -17.61
C LEU A 106 9.96 -7.26 -17.70
N GLN A 107 10.53 -7.86 -16.66
CA GLN A 107 11.92 -8.32 -16.67
C GLN A 107 12.16 -9.43 -17.69
N GLU A 108 11.29 -10.44 -17.74
CA GLU A 108 11.36 -11.55 -18.71
C GLU A 108 11.27 -11.05 -20.16
N GLN A 109 10.39 -10.08 -20.44
CA GLN A 109 10.30 -9.45 -21.75
C GLN A 109 11.60 -8.73 -22.12
N ASN A 110 12.16 -7.94 -21.20
CA ASN A 110 13.41 -7.23 -21.44
C ASN A 110 14.58 -8.22 -21.69
N GLU A 111 14.71 -9.26 -20.89
CA GLU A 111 15.73 -10.30 -21.07
C GLU A 111 15.58 -11.00 -22.42
N THR A 112 14.35 -11.31 -22.84
CA THR A 112 14.05 -11.91 -24.15
C THR A 112 14.45 -10.97 -25.29
N HIS A 113 14.13 -9.68 -25.19
CA HIS A 113 14.53 -8.69 -26.19
C HIS A 113 16.04 -8.51 -26.27
N GLN A 114 16.73 -8.42 -25.13
CA GLN A 114 18.19 -8.32 -25.08
C GLN A 114 18.86 -9.57 -25.66
N ALA A 115 18.36 -10.76 -25.34
CA ALA A 115 18.85 -12.01 -25.92
C ALA A 115 18.65 -12.05 -27.44
N SER A 116 17.51 -11.56 -27.94
CA SER A 116 17.24 -11.48 -29.38
C SER A 116 18.18 -10.51 -30.10
N LEU A 117 18.47 -9.35 -29.50
CA LEU A 117 19.41 -8.39 -30.05
C LEU A 117 20.84 -8.95 -30.03
N GLY A 118 21.23 -9.62 -28.95
CA GLY A 118 22.52 -10.31 -28.86
C GLY A 118 22.70 -11.33 -29.98
N LYS A 119 21.73 -12.22 -30.18
CA LYS A 119 21.75 -13.21 -31.27
C LYS A 119 21.86 -12.58 -32.65
N MET A 120 21.04 -11.55 -32.94
CA MET A 120 21.12 -10.86 -34.23
C MET A 120 22.49 -10.21 -34.46
N THR A 121 23.08 -9.64 -33.41
CA THR A 121 24.42 -9.03 -33.47
C THR A 121 25.50 -10.09 -33.70
N GLU A 122 25.43 -11.22 -33.00
CA GLU A 122 26.33 -12.36 -33.16
C GLU A 122 26.24 -12.95 -34.57
N GLU A 123 25.02 -13.13 -35.09
CA GLU A 123 24.79 -13.62 -36.45
C GLU A 123 25.33 -12.65 -37.51
N MET A 124 25.13 -11.35 -37.34
CA MET A 124 25.68 -10.34 -38.26
C MET A 124 27.21 -10.36 -38.24
N ASN A 125 27.82 -10.41 -37.05
CA ASN A 125 29.28 -10.48 -36.90
C ASN A 125 29.84 -11.73 -37.58
N LEU A 126 29.18 -12.89 -37.44
CA LEU A 126 29.58 -14.13 -38.08
C LEU A 126 29.53 -14.03 -39.62
N VAL A 127 28.52 -13.35 -40.17
CA VAL A 127 28.41 -13.13 -41.63
C VAL A 127 29.53 -12.22 -42.13
N LEU A 128 29.84 -11.14 -41.40
CA LEU A 128 30.94 -10.24 -41.74
C LEU A 128 32.29 -10.97 -41.69
N GLU A 129 32.54 -11.76 -40.64
CA GLU A 129 33.79 -12.52 -40.49
C GLU A 129 33.98 -13.54 -41.62
N LYS A 130 32.90 -14.23 -42.04
CA LYS A 130 32.92 -15.12 -43.21
C LYS A 130 33.24 -14.37 -44.50
N LYS A 131 32.64 -13.19 -44.71
CA LYS A 131 32.94 -12.37 -45.89
C LYS A 131 34.40 -11.92 -45.90
N ASP A 132 34.90 -11.45 -44.77
CA ASP A 132 36.31 -11.06 -44.65
C ASP A 132 37.25 -12.24 -44.91
N GLN A 133 36.88 -13.44 -44.46
CA GLN A 133 37.63 -14.66 -44.74
C GLN A 133 37.64 -15.00 -46.23
N GLU A 134 36.50 -14.95 -46.91
CA GLU A 134 36.42 -15.15 -48.37
C GLU A 134 37.27 -14.14 -49.14
N TRP A 135 37.29 -12.87 -48.71
CA TRP A 135 38.12 -11.83 -49.34
C TRP A 135 39.61 -12.10 -49.13
N ARG A 136 40.03 -12.51 -47.92
CA ARG A 136 41.41 -12.91 -47.63
C ARG A 136 41.86 -14.07 -48.51
N GLU A 137 41.02 -15.08 -48.70
CA GLU A 137 41.31 -16.24 -49.55
C GLU A 137 41.47 -15.86 -51.02
N LYS A 138 40.58 -15.00 -51.54
CA LYS A 138 40.68 -14.48 -52.92
C LYS A 138 41.96 -13.67 -53.13
N LEU A 139 42.33 -12.80 -52.18
CA LEU A 139 43.57 -12.03 -52.21
C LEU A 139 44.80 -12.95 -52.26
N CYS A 140 44.85 -13.96 -51.39
CA CYS A 140 45.93 -14.95 -51.37
C CYS A 140 46.02 -15.72 -52.70
N HIS A 141 44.87 -16.09 -53.30
CA HIS A 141 44.86 -16.75 -54.60
C HIS A 141 45.41 -15.85 -55.71
N LEU A 142 44.97 -14.58 -55.76
CA LEU A 142 45.46 -13.60 -56.73
C LEU A 142 46.96 -13.33 -56.58
N GLU A 143 47.47 -13.24 -55.34
CA GLU A 143 48.91 -13.10 -55.08
C GLU A 143 49.71 -14.30 -55.59
N LYS A 144 49.22 -15.52 -55.39
CA LYS A 144 49.84 -16.74 -55.93
C LYS A 144 49.87 -16.71 -57.46
N VAL A 145 48.75 -16.38 -58.11
CA VAL A 145 48.66 -16.27 -59.57
C VAL A 145 49.63 -15.20 -60.08
N ARG A 146 49.69 -14.03 -59.44
CA ARG A 146 50.63 -12.96 -59.80
C ARG A 146 52.07 -13.45 -59.72
N SER A 147 52.47 -14.08 -58.61
CA SER A 147 53.84 -14.57 -58.43
C SER A 147 54.23 -15.63 -59.46
N TRP A 148 53.29 -16.49 -59.86
CA TRP A 148 53.51 -17.51 -60.88
C TRP A 148 53.67 -16.91 -62.28
N LEU A 149 52.87 -15.89 -62.62
CA LEU A 149 53.00 -15.15 -63.87
C LEU A 149 54.33 -14.38 -63.94
N GLU A 150 54.74 -13.73 -62.85
CA GLU A 150 56.03 -13.04 -62.74
C GLU A 150 57.24 -13.98 -62.88
N THR A 151 57.08 -15.29 -62.66
CA THR A 151 58.15 -16.29 -62.87
C THR A 151 58.14 -16.95 -64.26
N GLN A 152 57.12 -16.68 -65.09
CA GLN A 152 57.02 -17.18 -66.47
C GLN A 152 57.51 -16.17 -67.53
N GLU A 153 57.67 -14.90 -67.16
CA GLU A 153 58.35 -13.86 -67.98
C GLU A 153 59.85 -13.80 -67.70
#